data_AF-B6XFA4-F1
#
_entry.id   AF-B6XFA4-F1
#
_cell.length_a   1.000
_cell.length_b   1.000
_cell.length_c   1.000
_cell.angle_alpha   90.00
_cell.angle_beta   90.00
_cell.angle_gamma   90.00
#
_symmetry.space_group_name_H-M   'P 1'
#
loop_
_entity.id
_entity.type
_entity.pdbx_description
1 polymer ?
#
loop_
_entity_poly.entity_id
_entity_poly.type
_entity_poly.pdbx_seq_one_letter_code
_entity_poly.pdbx_strand_id
1 'polypeptide(L)'
;MCLITASGLIYIVAKIYLICMRQNVEVIMQMLTLEEWASERYRSRPPRLGTLQRYARSGLFYPPAQKEGGIWRVREDADLVGNLTSPVINKSDNPKLQRILNDGCPST
;
A
#
# COMPACT_ATOMS: atom_id res chain seq x y z
N MET A 1 18.28 48.59 2.53
CA MET A 1 17.77 47.80 3.67
C MET A 1 16.31 47.51 3.39
N CYS A 2 16.01 46.34 2.82
CA CYS A 2 14.67 46.04 2.28
C CYS A 2 13.74 45.57 3.40
N LEU A 3 12.72 46.37 3.66
CA LEU A 3 11.60 46.08 4.54
C LEU A 3 10.77 44.95 3.90
N ILE A 4 10.94 43.73 4.37
CA ILE A 4 9.96 42.67 4.12
C ILE A 4 8.72 43.10 4.92
N THR A 5 7.71 43.64 4.25
CA THR A 5 6.49 44.09 4.91
C THR A 5 5.86 42.92 5.67
N ALA A 6 5.31 43.17 6.86
CA ALA A 6 4.71 42.14 7.72
C ALA A 6 3.71 41.22 6.98
N SER A 7 3.08 41.75 5.92
CA SER A 7 2.20 41.03 4.99
C SER A 7 2.88 39.85 4.28
N GLY A 8 4.16 39.95 3.93
CA GLY A 8 4.90 38.87 3.25
C GLY A 8 5.16 37.68 4.16
N LEU A 9 5.51 37.93 5.42
CA LEU A 9 5.69 36.89 6.44
C LEU A 9 4.36 36.20 6.74
N ILE A 10 3.27 36.95 6.87
CA ILE A 10 1.92 36.39 7.08
C ILE A 10 1.51 35.51 5.89
N TYR A 11 1.77 35.94 4.66
CA TYR A 11 1.45 35.15 3.46
C TYR A 11 2.25 33.86 3.38
N ILE A 12 3.54 33.89 3.74
CA ILE A 12 4.40 32.70 3.77
C ILE A 12 3.92 31.74 4.86
N VAL A 13 3.66 32.23 6.07
CA VAL A 13 3.18 31.40 7.18
C VAL A 13 1.81 30.81 6.84
N ALA A 14 0.89 31.59 6.27
CA ALA A 14 -0.42 31.12 5.82
C ALA A 14 -0.31 30.10 4.68
N LYS A 15 0.62 30.28 3.73
CA LYS A 15 0.86 29.33 2.62
C LYS A 15 1.49 28.04 3.12
N ILE A 16 2.44 28.11 4.07
CA ILE A 16 3.00 26.94 4.77
C ILE A 16 1.89 26.23 5.55
N TYR A 17 1.05 26.97 6.28
CA TYR A 17 -0.09 26.42 7.02
C TYR A 17 -1.12 25.77 6.09
N LEU A 18 -1.42 26.36 4.93
CA LEU A 18 -2.34 25.82 3.92
C LEU A 18 -1.78 24.56 3.23
N ILE A 19 -0.46 24.52 2.97
CA ILE A 19 0.23 23.33 2.48
C ILE A 19 0.20 22.22 3.55
N CYS A 20 0.46 22.57 4.81
CA CYS A 20 0.46 21.61 5.92
C CYS A 20 -0.96 21.11 6.27
N MET A 21 -1.99 21.96 6.15
CA MET A 21 -3.41 21.63 6.36
C MET A 21 -4.02 20.82 5.19
N ARG A 22 -3.44 20.87 3.98
CA ARG A 22 -3.83 19.97 2.87
C ARG A 22 -3.34 18.53 3.06
N GLN A 23 -2.50 18.27 4.07
CA GLN A 23 -1.94 16.94 4.35
C GLN A 23 -2.68 16.18 5.48
N ASN A 24 -3.80 16.71 5.98
CA ASN A 24 -4.67 16.03 6.95
C ASN A 24 -6.01 15.64 6.31
N VAL A 25 -5.93 15.01 5.15
CA VAL A 25 -7.05 14.18 4.70
C VAL A 25 -6.90 12.88 5.48
N GLU A 26 -7.57 12.78 6.62
CA GLU A 26 -7.97 11.46 7.12
C GLU A 26 -8.94 10.91 6.07
N VAL A 27 -8.37 10.29 5.05
CA VAL A 27 -9.12 9.63 4.00
C VAL A 27 -9.86 8.49 4.69
N ILE A 28 -11.18 8.58 4.70
CA ILE A 28 -12.05 7.51 5.18
C ILE A 28 -11.84 6.36 4.19
N MET A 29 -10.89 5.46 4.49
CA MET A 29 -10.47 4.43 3.55
C MET A 29 -11.61 3.46 3.30
N GLN A 30 -12.13 3.47 2.06
CA GLN A 30 -13.23 2.60 1.70
C GLN A 30 -12.73 1.19 1.36
N MET A 31 -13.54 0.21 1.72
CA MET A 31 -13.32 -1.19 1.38
C MET A 31 -14.01 -1.49 0.04
N LEU A 32 -13.22 -1.57 -1.01
CA LEU A 32 -13.66 -1.82 -2.38
C LEU A 32 -13.68 -3.31 -2.69
N THR A 33 -14.51 -3.72 -3.64
CA THR A 33 -14.38 -5.04 -4.24
C THR A 33 -13.16 -5.11 -5.16
N LEU A 34 -12.68 -6.32 -5.45
CA LEU A 34 -11.53 -6.51 -6.35
C LEU A 34 -11.77 -5.94 -7.77
N GLU A 35 -13.01 -5.95 -8.25
CA GLU A 35 -13.35 -5.42 -9.59
C GLU A 35 -13.28 -3.91 -9.61
N GLU A 36 -13.85 -3.24 -8.61
CA GLU A 36 -13.81 -1.79 -8.45
C GLU A 36 -12.36 -1.32 -8.29
N TRP A 37 -11.60 -1.95 -7.38
CA TRP A 37 -10.18 -1.65 -7.17
C TRP A 37 -9.37 -1.78 -8.47
N ALA A 38 -9.61 -2.82 -9.27
CA ALA A 38 -8.91 -3.02 -10.53
C ALA A 38 -9.31 -2.01 -11.61
N SER A 39 -10.58 -1.59 -11.65
CA SER A 39 -11.06 -0.58 -12.60
C SER A 39 -10.46 0.80 -12.33
N GLU A 40 -10.35 1.19 -11.06
CA GLU A 40 -9.71 2.44 -10.64
C GLU A 40 -8.21 2.42 -10.97
N ARG A 41 -7.56 1.26 -10.76
CA ARG A 41 -6.11 1.13 -10.92
C ARG A 41 -5.65 0.93 -12.37
N TYR A 42 -6.43 0.25 -13.20
CA TYR A 42 -6.07 -0.12 -14.58
C TYR A 42 -7.07 0.48 -15.59
N ARG A 43 -6.64 1.51 -16.33
CA ARG A 43 -7.52 2.22 -17.29
C ARG A 43 -7.97 1.42 -18.52
N SER A 44 -7.18 0.45 -18.97
CA SER A 44 -7.40 -0.17 -20.29
C SER A 44 -7.27 -1.69 -20.32
N ARG A 45 -6.71 -2.32 -19.30
CA ARG A 45 -6.59 -3.78 -19.23
C ARG A 45 -6.46 -4.29 -17.79
N PRO A 46 -7.54 -4.24 -16.99
CA PRO A 46 -7.51 -4.82 -15.66
C PRO A 46 -7.27 -6.35 -15.75
N PRO A 47 -6.52 -6.93 -14.81
CA PRO A 47 -6.42 -8.37 -14.68
C PRO A 47 -7.79 -8.99 -14.39
N ARG A 48 -7.99 -10.24 -14.80
CA ARG A 48 -9.25 -10.96 -14.54
C ARG A 48 -9.47 -11.12 -13.04
N LEU A 49 -10.74 -11.11 -12.61
CA LEU A 49 -11.13 -11.30 -11.20
C LEU A 49 -10.49 -12.53 -10.57
N GLY A 50 -10.43 -13.67 -11.28
CA GLY A 50 -9.80 -14.89 -10.77
C GLY A 50 -8.31 -14.73 -10.44
N THR A 51 -7.58 -13.91 -11.22
CA THR A 51 -6.18 -13.58 -10.96
C THR A 51 -6.06 -12.71 -9.70
N LEU A 52 -6.93 -11.70 -9.55
CA LEU A 52 -6.96 -10.85 -8.36
C LEU A 52 -7.31 -11.63 -7.09
N GLN A 53 -8.27 -12.56 -7.17
CA GLN A 53 -8.58 -13.44 -6.05
C GLN A 53 -7.43 -14.38 -5.68
N ARG A 54 -6.62 -14.79 -6.66
CA ARG A 54 -5.39 -15.56 -6.39
C ARG A 54 -4.39 -14.68 -5.65
N TYR A 55 -4.21 -13.43 -6.06
CA TYR A 55 -3.32 -12.48 -5.38
C TYR A 55 -3.78 -12.15 -3.96
N ALA A 56 -5.08 -11.97 -3.75
CA ALA A 56 -5.67 -11.78 -2.42
C ALA A 56 -5.42 -12.99 -1.51
N ARG A 57 -5.67 -14.20 -2.02
CA ARG A 57 -5.38 -15.45 -1.29
C ARG A 57 -3.89 -15.63 -0.96
N SER A 58 -3.01 -15.20 -1.86
CA SER A 58 -1.56 -15.28 -1.68
C SER A 58 -0.98 -14.14 -0.83
N GLY A 59 -1.79 -13.18 -0.36
CA GLY A 59 -1.31 -12.07 0.45
C GLY A 59 -0.45 -11.06 -0.31
N LEU A 60 -0.64 -10.90 -1.62
CA LEU A 60 0.13 -9.97 -2.46
C LEU A 60 -0.40 -8.52 -2.43
N PHE A 61 -1.41 -8.25 -1.61
CA PHE A 61 -1.91 -6.89 -1.39
C PHE A 61 -1.33 -6.34 -0.10
N TYR A 62 -0.91 -5.07 -0.13
CA TYR A 62 -0.52 -4.33 1.06
C TYR A 62 -1.28 -3.00 1.10
N PRO A 63 -2.11 -2.74 2.13
CA PRO A 63 -2.49 -3.62 3.24
C PRO A 63 -3.22 -4.91 2.78
N PRO A 64 -3.25 -5.99 3.60
CA PRO A 64 -3.80 -7.27 3.19
C PRO A 64 -5.30 -7.21 2.88
N ALA A 65 -5.74 -8.00 1.90
CA ALA A 65 -7.14 -8.13 1.52
C ALA A 65 -7.95 -8.88 2.60
N GLN A 66 -9.16 -8.44 2.86
CA GLN A 66 -10.07 -9.05 3.83
C GLN A 66 -11.18 -9.84 3.13
N LYS A 67 -11.56 -10.99 3.66
CA LYS A 67 -12.65 -11.81 3.12
C LYS A 67 -13.92 -11.62 3.96
N GLU A 68 -14.93 -10.99 3.39
CA GLU A 68 -16.20 -10.70 4.05
C GLU A 68 -17.36 -11.33 3.27
N GLY A 69 -18.18 -12.15 3.92
CA GLY A 69 -19.35 -12.76 3.27
C GLY A 69 -19.03 -13.63 2.04
N GLY A 70 -17.79 -14.11 1.91
CA GLY A 70 -17.32 -14.88 0.75
C GLY A 70 -16.64 -14.04 -0.34
N ILE A 71 -16.71 -12.71 -0.24
CA ILE A 71 -16.14 -11.76 -1.21
C ILE A 71 -14.84 -11.20 -0.65
N TRP A 72 -13.83 -11.06 -1.52
CA TRP A 72 -12.58 -10.38 -1.18
C TRP A 72 -12.75 -8.88 -1.34
N ARG A 73 -12.46 -8.14 -0.27
CA ARG A 73 -12.43 -6.69 -0.21
C ARG A 73 -11.00 -6.20 0.00
N VAL A 74 -10.69 -5.09 -0.63
CA VAL A 74 -9.36 -4.48 -0.64
C VAL A 74 -9.54 -2.99 -0.34
N ARG A 75 -8.62 -2.41 0.42
CA ARG A 75 -8.64 -0.97 0.68
C ARG A 75 -8.30 -0.19 -0.58
N GLU A 76 -8.80 1.02 -0.68
CA GLU A 76 -8.52 1.93 -1.79
C GLU A 76 -7.02 2.23 -1.98
N ASP A 77 -6.24 2.33 -0.89
CA ASP A 77 -4.78 2.54 -0.94
C ASP A 77 -3.96 1.26 -1.11
N ALA A 78 -4.61 0.09 -1.20
CA ALA A 78 -3.85 -1.14 -1.27
C ALA A 78 -3.10 -1.22 -2.61
N ASP A 79 -1.81 -1.49 -2.54
CA ASP A 79 -0.98 -1.74 -3.70
C ASP A 79 -0.71 -3.24 -3.86
N LEU A 80 -0.57 -3.67 -5.12
CA LEU A 80 -0.09 -5.00 -5.46
C LEU A 80 1.42 -5.03 -5.27
N VAL A 81 1.80 -5.40 -4.07
CA VAL A 81 3.17 -5.70 -3.70
C VAL A 81 3.40 -7.13 -4.16
N GLY A 82 3.96 -7.31 -5.36
CA GLY A 82 4.31 -8.62 -5.89
C GLY A 82 5.24 -9.40 -4.95
N ASN A 83 5.72 -10.57 -5.37
CA ASN A 83 6.66 -11.35 -4.57
C ASN A 83 7.98 -10.57 -4.43
N LEU A 84 8.07 -9.64 -3.46
CA LEU A 84 9.13 -8.64 -3.44
C LEU A 84 10.49 -9.30 -3.33
N THR A 85 10.62 -10.36 -2.52
CA THR A 85 11.76 -11.28 -2.55
C THR A 85 11.41 -12.50 -1.70
N SER A 86 11.38 -13.71 -2.27
CA SER A 86 11.61 -14.91 -1.46
C SER A 86 13.12 -14.97 -1.21
N PRO A 87 13.61 -15.11 0.04
CA PRO A 87 15.03 -15.19 0.28
C PRO A 87 15.64 -16.34 -0.53
N VAL A 88 16.72 -16.07 -1.25
CA VAL A 88 17.45 -17.10 -1.98
C VAL A 88 18.14 -17.98 -0.95
N ILE A 89 17.76 -19.26 -0.89
CA ILE A 89 18.35 -20.23 0.04
C ILE A 89 19.43 -21.01 -0.71
N ASN A 90 20.70 -20.83 -0.34
CA ASN A 90 21.79 -21.61 -0.90
C ASN A 90 22.09 -22.83 -0.02
N LYS A 91 22.41 -23.97 -0.65
CA LYS A 91 22.76 -25.21 0.07
C LYS A 91 24.07 -25.10 0.86
N SER A 92 24.91 -24.11 0.56
CA SER A 92 26.16 -23.82 1.25
C SER A 92 25.98 -23.01 2.53
N ASP A 93 24.81 -22.39 2.75
CA ASP A 93 24.56 -21.56 3.92
C ASP A 93 24.53 -22.41 5.20
N ASN A 94 24.79 -21.79 6.35
CA ASN A 94 24.75 -22.49 7.64
C ASN A 94 23.37 -23.14 7.84
N PRO A 95 23.29 -24.41 8.31
CA PRO A 95 22.01 -25.10 8.50
C PRO A 95 21.02 -24.34 9.41
N LYS A 96 21.51 -23.52 10.35
CA LYS A 96 20.68 -22.65 11.18
C LYS A 96 20.05 -21.50 10.39
N LEU A 97 20.79 -20.91 9.46
CA LEU A 97 20.28 -19.86 8.57
C LEU A 97 19.27 -20.44 7.57
N GLN A 98 19.57 -21.60 6.99
CA GLN A 98 18.63 -22.29 6.10
C GLN A 98 17.29 -22.56 6.81
N ARG A 99 17.34 -22.98 8.07
CA ARG A 99 16.14 -23.22 8.87
C ARG A 99 15.34 -21.94 9.12
N ILE A 100 15.99 -20.84 9.52
CA ILE A 100 15.31 -19.54 9.72
C ILE A 100 14.66 -19.02 8.44
N LEU A 101 15.36 -19.12 7.30
CA LEU A 101 14.86 -18.67 6.00
C LEU A 101 13.71 -19.53 5.48
N ASN A 102 13.69 -20.84 5.81
CA ASN A 102 12.60 -21.75 5.45
C ASN A 102 11.39 -21.63 6.37
N ASP A 103 11.59 -21.49 7.67
CA ASP A 103 10.51 -21.49 8.67
C ASP A 103 9.60 -20.26 8.49
N GLY A 104 10.14 -19.16 7.94
CA GLY A 104 9.42 -17.89 7.81
C GLY A 104 9.08 -17.28 9.17
N CYS A 105 8.80 -15.98 9.20
CA CYS A 105 8.20 -15.38 10.38
C CYS A 105 6.67 -15.50 10.22
N PRO A 106 5.93 -16.12 11.16
CA PRO A 106 4.48 -16.06 11.13
C PRO A 106 4.07 -14.62 11.42
N SER A 107 3.78 -13.85 10.37
CA SER A 107 3.08 -12.57 10.50
C SER A 107 1.66 -12.86 10.98
N THR A 108 1.48 -12.85 12.31
CA THR A 108 0.18 -12.81 12.98
C THR A 108 -0.30 -11.38 13.06
#